data_AF-A0A4Z0QLN5-F1
#
_entry.id   AF-A0A4Z0QLN5-F1
#
_cell.length_a   1.000
_cell.length_b   1.000
_cell.length_c   1.000
_cell.angle_alpha   90.00
_cell.angle_beta   90.00
_cell.angle_gamma   90.00
#
_symmetry.space_group_name_H-M   'P 1'
#
loop_
_entity.id
_entity.type
_entity.pdbx_description
1 polymer ?
#
loop_
_entity_poly.entity_id
_entity_poly.type
_entity_poly.pdbx_seq_one_letter_code
_entity_poly.pdbx_strand_id
1 'polypeptide(L)'
;MGKTDQICEILLMPICCHKKQDKISRENNKILSGQKYYSTTDEDMSDFAVGFYEIVYKDILNSKPLLEHNGYLRNNEYAGDTMNSFNTVANITPGAGKSRVQRTAKEEWPEYLRNYHSKYHCLANFWILPMEIGRTTKGKLNKAINPIGDYMDRFLEMVHTEIRFDGYDREYFRCFKSWDEFTRKHFLINSYLDQELKIDLYSNSNEDRSQNFIKIALDKIEQRAESIAKSEYADELWKYFNKWHLF
;
A
#
# COMPACT_ATOMS: atom_id res chain seq x y z
N MET A 1 -1.34 25.54 -7.73
CA MET A 1 -1.74 24.15 -7.47
C MET A 1 -2.67 24.17 -6.26
N GLY A 2 -3.83 23.53 -6.33
CA GLY A 2 -4.77 23.48 -5.20
C GLY A 2 -4.22 22.61 -4.06
N LYS A 3 -4.79 22.75 -2.86
CA LYS A 3 -4.40 21.92 -1.69
C LYS A 3 -4.52 20.42 -1.97
N THR A 4 -5.62 20.00 -2.60
CA THR A 4 -5.85 18.61 -3.00
C THR A 4 -4.78 18.11 -3.96
N ASP A 5 -4.45 18.90 -4.98
CA ASP A 5 -3.40 18.56 -5.96
C ASP A 5 -2.03 18.40 -5.30
N GLN A 6 -1.69 19.29 -4.35
CA GLN A 6 -0.45 19.19 -3.57
C GLN A 6 -0.40 17.88 -2.75
N ILE A 7 -1.49 17.53 -2.08
CA ILE A 7 -1.57 16.27 -1.31
C ILE A 7 -1.43 15.07 -2.25
N CYS A 8 -2.14 15.06 -3.39
CA CYS A 8 -2.04 14.00 -4.40
C CYS A 8 -0.60 13.82 -4.91
N GLU A 9 0.11 14.91 -5.22
CA GLU A 9 1.51 14.86 -5.67
C GLU A 9 2.38 14.12 -4.66
N ILE A 10 2.25 14.44 -3.37
CA ILE A 10 3.05 13.79 -2.30
C ILE A 10 2.61 12.35 -2.07
N LEU A 11 1.31 12.04 -2.12
CA LEU A 11 0.81 10.68 -1.97
C LEU A 11 1.32 9.73 -3.07
N LEU A 12 1.54 10.26 -4.26
CA LEU A 12 2.06 9.54 -5.43
C LEU A 12 3.59 9.58 -5.54
N MET A 13 4.25 10.40 -4.72
CA MET A 13 5.70 10.53 -4.77
C MET A 13 6.37 9.25 -4.28
N PRO A 14 7.36 8.71 -5.02
CA PRO A 14 8.07 7.52 -4.60
C PRO A 14 8.86 7.78 -3.32
N ILE A 15 8.82 6.83 -2.39
CA ILE A 15 9.57 6.83 -1.15
C ILE A 15 10.81 5.96 -1.33
N CYS A 16 11.94 6.42 -0.82
CA CYS A 16 13.16 5.63 -0.69
C CYS A 16 13.57 5.62 0.77
N CYS A 17 13.66 4.42 1.34
CA CYS A 17 13.97 4.26 2.74
C CYS A 17 15.44 3.90 2.95
N HIS A 18 16.09 4.57 3.91
CA HIS A 18 17.44 4.24 4.34
C HIS A 18 17.55 4.38 5.86
N LYS A 19 17.98 3.34 6.58
CA LYS A 19 18.11 3.40 8.06
C LYS A 19 19.00 4.51 8.60
N LYS A 20 19.95 5.02 7.80
CA LYS A 20 20.87 6.10 8.17
C LYS A 20 20.35 7.49 7.80
N GLN A 21 19.15 7.58 7.23
CA GLN A 21 18.53 8.85 6.89
C GLN A 21 17.92 9.46 8.15
N ASP A 22 18.49 10.57 8.62
CA ASP A 22 18.08 11.19 9.89
C ASP A 22 16.82 12.07 9.77
N LYS A 23 16.48 12.52 8.54
CA LYS A 23 15.38 13.45 8.28
C LYS A 23 14.61 13.06 7.03
N ILE A 24 13.29 13.31 7.06
CA ILE A 24 12.45 13.22 5.87
C ILE A 24 12.74 14.43 4.98
N SER A 25 13.02 14.20 3.70
CA SER A 25 13.31 15.25 2.71
C SER A 25 12.80 14.85 1.32
N ARG A 26 12.67 15.85 0.44
CA ARG A 26 12.38 15.66 -0.99
C ARG A 26 13.66 15.82 -1.81
N GLU A 27 14.02 14.80 -2.58
CA GLU A 27 15.19 14.82 -3.47
C GLU A 27 14.87 14.09 -4.79
N ASN A 28 15.19 14.71 -5.93
CA ASN A 28 15.01 14.10 -7.27
C ASN A 28 13.60 13.51 -7.50
N ASN A 29 12.55 14.24 -7.10
CA ASN A 29 11.15 13.80 -7.14
C ASN A 29 10.87 12.50 -6.37
N LYS A 30 11.59 12.29 -5.26
CA LYS A 30 11.37 11.21 -4.32
C LYS A 30 11.39 11.74 -2.90
N ILE A 31 10.79 11.00 -1.98
CA ILE A 31 10.84 11.28 -0.56
C ILE A 31 11.88 10.34 0.05
N LEU A 32 12.94 10.90 0.62
CA LEU A 32 13.88 10.15 1.42
C LEU A 32 13.36 10.08 2.85
N SER A 33 13.41 8.89 3.44
CA SER A 33 12.94 8.68 4.81
C SER A 33 13.82 7.69 5.57
N GLY A 34 13.97 7.95 6.87
CA GLY A 34 14.55 7.01 7.81
C GLY A 34 13.62 5.84 8.08
N GLN A 35 14.04 4.98 9.00
CA GLN A 35 13.19 3.92 9.53
C GLN A 35 13.56 3.58 10.96
N LYS A 36 12.63 3.84 11.88
CA LYS A 36 12.66 3.33 13.26
C LYS A 36 12.24 1.88 13.35
N TYR A 37 11.39 1.40 12.43
CA TYR A 37 10.95 0.01 12.43
C TYR A 37 12.16 -0.93 12.44
N TYR A 38 12.21 -1.82 13.44
CA TYR A 38 13.44 -2.54 13.80
C TYR A 38 13.97 -3.46 12.68
N SER A 39 13.09 -3.96 11.82
CA SER A 39 13.39 -4.93 10.77
C SER A 39 14.25 -4.36 9.63
N THR A 40 14.49 -5.13 8.58
CA THR A 40 15.16 -4.67 7.35
C THR A 40 14.47 -3.42 6.80
N THR A 41 15.25 -2.56 6.16
CA THR A 41 14.75 -1.38 5.44
C THR A 41 13.58 -1.76 4.53
N ASP A 42 12.49 -1.01 4.64
CA ASP A 42 11.26 -1.22 3.91
C ASP A 42 10.51 0.11 3.74
N GLU A 43 10.24 0.50 2.50
CA GLU A 43 9.60 1.76 2.15
C GLU A 43 8.22 1.93 2.78
N ASP A 44 7.44 0.84 2.88
CA ASP A 44 6.11 0.83 3.48
C ASP A 44 6.11 0.85 5.02
N MET A 45 7.29 0.73 5.63
CA MET A 45 7.54 0.91 7.07
C MET A 45 8.53 2.04 7.38
N SER A 46 8.79 2.92 6.40
CA SER A 46 9.59 4.12 6.61
C SER A 46 8.93 5.07 7.62
N ASP A 47 9.72 5.93 8.26
CA ASP A 47 9.20 6.91 9.25
C ASP A 47 8.13 7.84 8.63
N PHE A 48 8.21 8.08 7.33
CA PHE A 48 7.21 8.86 6.58
C PHE A 48 5.91 8.08 6.39
N ALA A 49 5.99 6.80 6.00
CA ALA A 49 4.83 5.93 5.88
C ALA A 49 4.14 5.70 7.24
N VAL A 50 4.92 5.50 8.32
CA VAL A 50 4.38 5.35 9.69
C VAL A 50 3.56 6.57 10.10
N GLY A 51 4.09 7.78 9.90
CA GLY A 51 3.35 9.01 10.22
C GLY A 51 2.08 9.18 9.37
N PHE A 52 2.10 8.73 8.12
CA PHE A 52 0.90 8.68 7.28
C PHE A 52 -0.17 7.72 7.85
N TYR A 53 0.20 6.51 8.27
CA TYR A 53 -0.75 5.54 8.84
C TYR A 53 -1.37 6.05 10.14
N GLU A 54 -0.58 6.70 11.01
CA GLU A 54 -1.07 7.28 12.26
C GLU A 54 -2.11 8.40 12.05
N ILE A 55 -2.15 8.99 10.86
CA ILE A 55 -3.17 9.96 10.44
C ILE A 55 -4.39 9.24 9.86
N VAL A 56 -4.21 8.50 8.75
CA VAL A 56 -5.35 7.98 7.96
C VAL A 56 -6.01 6.75 8.58
N TYR A 57 -5.32 6.08 9.50
CA TYR A 57 -5.82 4.91 10.22
C TYR A 57 -5.95 5.17 11.73
N LYS A 58 -5.99 6.44 12.16
CA LYS A 58 -6.08 6.80 13.59
C LYS A 58 -7.21 6.09 14.34
N ASP A 59 -8.35 5.87 13.69
CA ASP A 59 -9.49 5.18 14.29
C ASP A 59 -9.26 3.67 14.44
N ILE A 60 -8.60 3.03 13.46
CA ILE A 60 -8.25 1.60 13.51
C ILE A 60 -7.19 1.37 14.60
N LEU A 61 -6.23 2.29 14.69
CA LEU A 61 -5.17 2.27 15.69
C LEU A 61 -5.64 2.71 17.09
N ASN A 62 -6.90 3.13 17.25
CA ASN A 62 -7.43 3.72 18.48
C ASN A 62 -6.56 4.88 19.01
N SER A 63 -6.06 5.73 18.10
CA SER A 63 -5.14 6.84 18.35
C SER A 63 -3.84 6.45 19.08
N LYS A 64 -3.46 5.16 19.03
CA LYS A 64 -2.17 4.68 19.54
C LYS A 64 -1.12 4.76 18.42
N PRO A 65 0.15 5.04 18.76
CA PRO A 65 1.26 4.90 17.82
C PRO A 65 1.32 3.50 17.21
N LEU A 66 1.74 3.44 15.95
CA LEU A 66 1.93 2.16 15.26
C LEU A 66 3.14 1.39 15.83
N LEU A 67 4.19 2.13 16.18
CA LEU A 67 5.44 1.60 16.73
C LEU A 67 5.62 1.96 18.20
N GLU A 68 6.20 1.03 18.95
CA GLU A 68 6.79 1.29 20.26
C GLU A 68 8.09 2.11 20.12
N HIS A 69 8.56 2.70 21.23
CA HIS A 69 9.78 3.52 21.23
C HIS A 69 11.04 2.78 20.75
N ASN A 70 11.08 1.46 20.88
CA ASN A 70 12.19 0.61 20.44
C ASN A 70 12.07 0.17 18.96
N GLY A 71 11.07 0.69 18.23
CA GLY A 71 10.88 0.40 16.81
C GLY A 71 10.12 -0.89 16.51
N TYR A 72 9.60 -1.61 17.50
CA TYR A 72 8.74 -2.77 17.29
C TYR A 72 7.29 -2.35 17.03
N LEU A 73 6.52 -3.17 16.31
CA LEU A 73 5.08 -2.97 16.19
C LEU A 73 4.45 -3.03 17.58
N ARG A 74 3.57 -2.06 17.87
CA ARG A 74 2.78 -2.07 19.09
C ARG A 74 1.72 -3.16 19.09
N ASN A 75 1.15 -3.45 17.92
CA ASN A 75 0.22 -4.54 17.69
C ASN A 75 0.50 -5.15 16.31
N ASN A 76 0.70 -6.48 16.27
CA ASN A 76 0.99 -7.20 15.03
C ASN A 76 -0.20 -7.28 14.08
N GLU A 77 -1.39 -6.87 14.50
CA GLU A 77 -2.56 -6.67 13.63
C GLU A 77 -2.41 -5.47 12.70
N TYR A 78 -1.41 -4.60 12.92
CA TYR A 78 -1.18 -3.41 12.10
C TYR A 78 0.29 -3.30 11.69
N ALA A 79 0.58 -3.68 10.45
CA ALA A 79 1.88 -3.47 9.83
C ALA A 79 1.67 -2.85 8.44
N GLY A 80 2.54 -1.92 8.07
CA GLY A 80 2.62 -1.37 6.73
C GLY A 80 2.86 -2.47 5.70
N ASP A 81 2.19 -2.37 4.57
CA ASP A 81 2.34 -3.27 3.43
C ASP A 81 2.03 -2.51 2.13
N THR A 82 2.35 -3.13 1.00
CA THR A 82 2.09 -2.60 -0.34
C THR A 82 0.91 -3.33 -0.99
N MET A 83 -0.11 -2.59 -1.42
CA MET A 83 -1.30 -3.15 -2.11
C MET A 83 -0.91 -3.87 -3.39
N ASN A 84 -0.32 -3.15 -4.36
CA ASN A 84 0.17 -3.72 -5.61
C ASN A 84 1.69 -3.96 -5.54
N SER A 85 2.11 -5.23 -5.51
CA SER A 85 3.51 -5.60 -5.36
C SER A 85 4.24 -5.67 -6.70
N PHE A 86 5.50 -5.23 -6.72
CA PHE A 86 6.38 -5.37 -7.89
C PHE A 86 6.62 -6.83 -8.26
N ASN A 87 6.80 -7.70 -7.26
CA ASN A 87 7.18 -9.09 -7.50
C ASN A 87 6.12 -9.85 -8.30
N THR A 88 4.84 -9.61 -8.05
CA THR A 88 3.75 -10.26 -8.78
C THR A 88 3.80 -9.97 -10.26
N VAL A 89 3.90 -8.69 -10.63
CA VAL A 89 3.95 -8.32 -12.05
C VAL A 89 5.27 -8.73 -12.69
N ALA A 90 6.37 -8.61 -11.96
CA ALA A 90 7.67 -8.95 -12.49
C ALA A 90 7.80 -10.48 -12.72
N ASN A 91 7.14 -11.33 -11.93
CA ASN A 91 7.11 -12.79 -12.14
C ASN A 91 6.39 -13.22 -13.43
N ILE A 92 5.44 -12.42 -13.92
CA ILE A 92 4.71 -12.67 -15.16
C ILE A 92 5.25 -11.88 -16.35
N THR A 93 6.29 -11.05 -16.14
CA THR A 93 6.90 -10.24 -17.20
C THR A 93 7.97 -11.04 -17.95
N PRO A 94 7.86 -11.20 -19.27
CA PRO A 94 8.91 -11.84 -20.08
C PRO A 94 10.28 -11.19 -19.86
N GLY A 95 11.33 -12.00 -19.66
CA GLY A 95 12.70 -11.52 -19.46
C GLY A 95 13.02 -10.98 -18.06
N ALA A 96 12.04 -10.82 -17.16
CA ALA A 96 12.28 -10.35 -15.80
C ALA A 96 12.60 -11.47 -14.78
N GLY A 97 12.40 -12.74 -15.15
CA GLY A 97 12.51 -13.88 -14.23
C GLY A 97 11.20 -14.19 -13.48
N LYS A 98 10.97 -15.46 -13.13
CA LYS A 98 9.67 -15.94 -12.59
C LYS A 98 9.59 -15.99 -11.06
N SER A 99 10.65 -15.59 -10.37
CA SER A 99 10.72 -15.52 -8.91
C SER A 99 11.80 -14.53 -8.48
N ARG A 100 11.83 -14.21 -7.18
CA ARG A 100 12.90 -13.35 -6.60
C ARG A 100 14.30 -13.93 -6.83
N VAL A 101 14.46 -15.25 -6.78
CA VAL A 101 15.76 -15.93 -7.01
C VAL A 101 16.16 -15.89 -8.49
N GLN A 102 15.18 -15.85 -9.39
CA GLN A 102 15.40 -15.81 -10.84
C GLN A 102 15.38 -14.40 -11.44
N ARG A 103 15.22 -13.35 -10.61
CA ARG A 103 15.07 -11.96 -11.06
C ARG A 103 16.32 -11.52 -11.83
N THR A 104 16.14 -11.11 -13.08
CA THR A 104 17.23 -10.60 -13.94
C THR A 104 17.65 -9.19 -13.53
N ALA A 105 18.76 -8.69 -14.08
CA ALA A 105 19.22 -7.33 -13.78
C ALA A 105 18.21 -6.28 -14.26
N LYS A 106 18.16 -5.13 -13.58
CA LYS A 106 17.16 -4.08 -13.84
C LYS A 106 17.24 -3.56 -15.27
N GLU A 107 18.44 -3.55 -15.84
CA GLU A 107 18.75 -3.11 -17.19
C GLU A 107 18.12 -4.01 -18.26
N GLU A 108 17.91 -5.29 -17.94
CA GLU A 108 17.29 -6.29 -18.82
C GLU A 108 15.75 -6.18 -18.85
N TRP A 109 15.15 -5.52 -17.86
CA TRP A 109 13.70 -5.41 -17.76
C TRP A 109 13.13 -4.50 -18.86
N PRO A 110 11.92 -4.74 -19.36
CA PRO A 110 11.26 -3.80 -20.25
C PRO A 110 11.02 -2.45 -19.55
N GLU A 111 10.97 -1.37 -20.33
CA GLU A 111 10.91 0.00 -19.80
C GLU A 111 9.71 0.22 -18.88
N TYR A 112 8.53 -0.29 -19.25
CA TYR A 112 7.31 -0.16 -18.45
C TYR A 112 7.48 -0.79 -17.05
N LEU A 113 8.23 -1.89 -16.93
CA LEU A 113 8.48 -2.55 -15.64
C LEU A 113 9.47 -1.73 -14.78
N ARG A 114 10.51 -1.16 -15.39
CA ARG A 114 11.43 -0.25 -14.69
C ARG A 114 10.73 1.01 -14.19
N ASN A 115 9.84 1.57 -15.01
CA ASN A 115 9.03 2.74 -14.68
C ASN A 115 8.04 2.45 -13.56
N TYR A 116 7.44 1.26 -13.53
CA TYR A 116 6.62 0.83 -12.41
C TYR A 116 7.44 0.68 -11.13
N HIS A 117 8.58 -0.01 -11.18
CA HIS A 117 9.48 -0.20 -10.04
C HIS A 117 9.94 1.14 -9.43
N SER A 118 10.11 2.20 -10.22
CA SER A 118 10.54 3.51 -9.70
C SER A 118 9.43 4.31 -9.02
N LYS A 119 8.16 3.88 -9.13
CA LYS A 119 6.99 4.64 -8.70
C LYS A 119 6.12 3.97 -7.64
N TYR A 120 6.06 2.64 -7.62
CA TYR A 120 5.03 1.92 -6.85
C TYR A 120 5.16 2.01 -5.32
N HIS A 121 6.34 2.32 -4.79
CA HIS A 121 6.52 2.56 -3.36
C HIS A 121 6.11 3.99 -3.00
N CYS A 122 4.81 4.24 -2.90
CA CYS A 122 4.24 5.54 -2.55
C CYS A 122 3.08 5.35 -1.56
N LEU A 123 2.73 6.41 -0.81
CA LEU A 123 1.70 6.34 0.24
C LEU A 123 0.34 5.87 -0.30
N ALA A 124 0.00 6.24 -1.53
CA ALA A 124 -1.24 5.83 -2.18
C ALA A 124 -1.30 4.32 -2.50
N ASN A 125 -0.15 3.62 -2.59
CA ASN A 125 -0.09 2.17 -2.74
C ASN A 125 0.11 1.45 -1.39
N PHE A 126 0.20 2.18 -0.29
CA PHE A 126 0.45 1.65 1.05
C PHE A 126 -0.81 1.57 1.91
N TRP A 127 -0.80 0.58 2.81
CA TRP A 127 -1.86 0.35 3.80
C TRP A 127 -1.35 -0.39 5.02
N ILE A 128 -2.24 -0.60 6.00
CA ILE A 128 -1.96 -1.45 7.15
C ILE A 128 -2.75 -2.75 7.06
N LEU A 129 -2.09 -3.86 7.37
CA LEU A 129 -2.66 -5.19 7.50
C LEU A 129 -2.04 -5.93 8.68
N PRO A 130 -2.69 -7.00 9.18
CA PRO A 130 -2.05 -7.93 10.09
C PRO A 130 -0.79 -8.54 9.47
N MET A 131 0.24 -8.76 10.29
CA MET A 131 1.47 -9.45 9.91
C MET A 131 1.19 -10.81 9.24
N GLU A 132 0.19 -11.55 9.72
CA GLU A 132 -0.23 -12.84 9.14
C GLU A 132 -0.82 -12.71 7.73
N ILE A 133 -1.44 -11.58 7.41
CA ILE A 133 -2.11 -11.34 6.13
C ILE A 133 -1.14 -10.75 5.12
N GLY A 134 -0.39 -9.70 5.49
CA GLY A 134 0.45 -8.94 4.54
C GLY A 134 1.91 -9.39 4.47
N ARG A 135 2.52 -9.86 5.57
CA ARG A 135 4.00 -9.86 5.68
C ARG A 135 4.65 -11.19 5.96
N THR A 136 3.97 -12.09 6.67
CA THR A 136 4.46 -13.45 6.90
C THR A 136 3.92 -14.39 5.83
N THR A 137 4.44 -15.59 5.70
CA THR A 137 3.87 -16.63 4.81
C THR A 137 2.90 -17.56 5.54
N LYS A 138 2.40 -17.12 6.71
CA LYS A 138 1.60 -17.94 7.62
C LYS A 138 0.19 -17.38 7.68
N GLY A 139 -0.80 -18.16 7.28
CA GLY A 139 -2.21 -17.79 7.43
C GLY A 139 -3.05 -18.18 6.22
N LYS A 140 -4.33 -18.49 6.48
CA LYS A 140 -5.29 -18.84 5.42
C LYS A 140 -5.70 -17.63 4.57
N LEU A 141 -5.65 -16.44 5.15
CA LEU A 141 -6.07 -15.18 4.51
C LEU A 141 -4.89 -14.38 3.94
N ASN A 142 -3.77 -15.03 3.71
CA ASN A 142 -2.55 -14.34 3.35
C ASN A 142 -2.63 -13.77 1.92
N LYS A 143 -2.25 -12.51 1.71
CA LYS A 143 -2.35 -11.86 0.41
C LYS A 143 -1.47 -12.53 -0.66
N ALA A 144 -0.37 -13.16 -0.27
CA ALA A 144 0.58 -13.78 -1.20
C ALA A 144 0.33 -15.28 -1.47
N ILE A 145 -0.65 -15.93 -0.82
CA ILE A 145 -0.93 -17.35 -1.09
C ILE A 145 -1.59 -17.56 -2.45
N ASN A 146 -1.41 -18.75 -3.05
CA ASN A 146 -2.17 -19.13 -4.23
C ASN A 146 -3.63 -19.44 -3.86
N PRO A 147 -4.63 -19.01 -4.66
CA PRO A 147 -4.51 -18.37 -5.98
C PRO A 147 -4.46 -16.83 -5.96
N ILE A 148 -4.42 -16.19 -4.78
CA ILE A 148 -4.45 -14.73 -4.59
C ILE A 148 -3.22 -14.08 -5.19
N GLY A 149 -2.02 -14.57 -4.87
CA GLY A 149 -0.77 -14.16 -5.52
C GLY A 149 -0.53 -12.65 -5.55
N ASP A 150 -0.84 -11.94 -4.46
CA ASP A 150 -0.69 -10.49 -4.32
C ASP A 150 -1.58 -9.65 -5.26
N TYR A 151 -2.56 -10.27 -5.92
CA TYR A 151 -3.59 -9.58 -6.71
C TYR A 151 -4.66 -8.98 -5.79
N MET A 152 -4.81 -7.65 -5.78
CA MET A 152 -5.73 -6.95 -4.88
C MET A 152 -7.20 -7.30 -5.14
N ASP A 153 -7.63 -7.46 -6.40
CA ASP A 153 -8.99 -7.91 -6.73
C ASP A 153 -9.30 -9.29 -6.11
N ARG A 154 -8.40 -10.26 -6.29
CA ARG A 154 -8.55 -11.61 -5.69
C ARG A 154 -8.52 -11.58 -4.18
N PHE A 155 -7.66 -10.74 -3.60
CA PHE A 155 -7.58 -10.58 -2.15
C PHE A 155 -8.88 -10.00 -1.60
N LEU A 156 -9.42 -8.96 -2.25
CA LEU A 156 -10.69 -8.35 -1.86
C LEU A 156 -11.86 -9.32 -2.06
N GLU A 157 -11.87 -10.15 -3.10
CA GLU A 157 -12.88 -11.20 -3.27
C GLU A 157 -12.85 -12.20 -2.12
N MET A 158 -11.66 -12.66 -1.73
CA MET A 158 -11.50 -13.53 -0.57
C MET A 158 -11.99 -12.85 0.71
N VAL A 159 -11.61 -11.59 0.96
CA VAL A 159 -12.09 -10.87 2.16
C VAL A 159 -13.61 -10.74 2.15
N HIS A 160 -14.20 -10.35 1.03
CA HIS A 160 -15.64 -10.14 0.91
C HIS A 160 -16.45 -11.44 1.07
N THR A 161 -15.89 -12.58 0.64
CA THR A 161 -16.59 -13.88 0.68
C THR A 161 -16.35 -14.65 1.97
N GLU A 162 -15.15 -14.56 2.56
CA GLU A 162 -14.75 -15.39 3.70
C GLU A 162 -14.86 -14.68 5.05
N ILE A 163 -14.83 -13.34 5.09
CA ILE A 163 -14.80 -12.58 6.35
C ILE A 163 -16.18 -12.13 6.78
N ARG A 164 -16.50 -12.46 8.04
CA ARG A 164 -17.68 -11.94 8.71
C ARG A 164 -17.30 -10.79 9.63
N PHE A 165 -17.66 -9.56 9.22
CA PHE A 165 -17.40 -8.34 9.99
C PHE A 165 -18.21 -8.22 11.29
N ASP A 166 -19.31 -8.95 11.40
CA ASP A 166 -20.09 -9.12 12.64
C ASP A 166 -19.57 -10.25 13.54
N GLY A 167 -18.55 -10.98 13.08
CA GLY A 167 -18.02 -12.18 13.71
C GLY A 167 -16.77 -11.96 14.55
N TYR A 168 -16.32 -13.04 15.19
CA TYR A 168 -15.11 -13.05 16.03
C TYR A 168 -13.84 -13.41 15.25
N ASP A 169 -13.88 -13.43 13.91
CA ASP A 169 -12.89 -14.14 13.09
C ASP A 169 -11.45 -13.68 13.32
N ARG A 170 -11.18 -12.36 13.39
CA ARG A 170 -9.84 -11.80 13.73
C ARG A 170 -9.93 -10.40 14.36
N GLU A 171 -8.95 -10.04 15.20
CA GLU A 171 -8.92 -8.75 15.90
C GLU A 171 -8.94 -7.56 14.94
N TYR A 172 -8.12 -7.57 13.89
CA TYR A 172 -8.13 -6.53 12.87
C TYR A 172 -9.50 -6.31 12.21
N PHE A 173 -10.20 -7.37 11.83
CA PHE A 173 -11.49 -7.23 11.14
C PHE A 173 -12.60 -6.72 12.07
N ARG A 174 -12.46 -6.84 13.39
CA ARG A 174 -13.40 -6.27 14.37
C ARG A 174 -13.36 -4.74 14.40
N CYS A 175 -12.36 -4.11 13.79
CA CYS A 175 -12.32 -2.66 13.62
C CYS A 175 -13.33 -2.13 12.60
N PHE A 176 -14.02 -3.02 11.86
CA PHE A 176 -15.00 -2.66 10.83
C PHE A 176 -16.32 -3.38 11.10
N LYS A 177 -17.44 -2.67 11.02
CA LYS A 177 -18.78 -3.21 11.23
C LYS A 177 -19.36 -3.88 9.98
N SER A 178 -18.81 -3.58 8.81
CA SER A 178 -19.31 -4.05 7.52
C SER A 178 -18.23 -3.99 6.43
N TRP A 179 -18.52 -4.62 5.29
CA TRP A 179 -17.72 -4.48 4.06
C TRP A 179 -17.59 -3.01 3.63
N ASP A 180 -18.69 -2.26 3.68
CA ASP A 180 -18.70 -0.82 3.41
C ASP A 180 -17.70 -0.07 4.30
N GLU A 181 -17.74 -0.29 5.62
CA GLU A 181 -16.81 0.38 6.53
C GLU A 181 -15.35 -0.01 6.26
N PHE A 182 -15.07 -1.29 5.97
CA PHE A 182 -13.75 -1.76 5.58
C PHE A 182 -13.24 -1.03 4.32
N THR A 183 -14.04 -1.03 3.25
CA THR A 183 -13.64 -0.41 1.98
C THR A 183 -13.46 1.10 2.09
N ARG A 184 -14.33 1.78 2.85
CA ARG A 184 -14.25 3.23 3.10
C ARG A 184 -13.00 3.59 3.90
N LYS A 185 -12.72 2.89 5.01
CA LYS A 185 -11.54 3.17 5.85
C LYS A 185 -10.22 2.91 5.12
N HIS A 186 -10.20 2.03 4.11
CA HIS A 186 -9.03 1.77 3.28
C HIS A 186 -8.95 2.59 1.98
N PHE A 187 -9.94 3.47 1.72
CA PHE A 187 -10.03 4.29 0.51
C PHE A 187 -10.07 3.46 -0.79
N LEU A 188 -10.83 2.36 -0.78
CA LEU A 188 -10.89 1.42 -1.89
C LEU A 188 -12.01 1.75 -2.90
N ILE A 189 -13.02 2.51 -2.49
CA ILE A 189 -14.11 2.98 -3.38
C ILE A 189 -13.52 3.94 -4.42
N ASN A 190 -13.94 3.82 -5.68
CA ASN A 190 -13.42 4.48 -6.88
C ASN A 190 -12.02 4.08 -7.31
N SER A 191 -11.31 3.26 -6.53
CA SER A 191 -10.08 2.60 -6.98
C SER A 191 -10.39 1.14 -7.28
N TYR A 192 -10.43 0.28 -6.27
CA TYR A 192 -10.63 -1.16 -6.43
C TYR A 192 -12.11 -1.58 -6.45
N LEU A 193 -13.02 -0.68 -6.08
CA LEU A 193 -14.46 -0.92 -6.09
C LEU A 193 -15.21 0.22 -6.76
N ASP A 194 -16.37 -0.10 -7.33
CA ASP A 194 -17.33 0.90 -7.79
C ASP A 194 -18.18 1.47 -6.64
N GLN A 195 -19.10 2.38 -6.98
CA GLN A 195 -20.03 3.01 -6.03
C GLN A 195 -21.04 2.04 -5.42
N GLU A 196 -21.23 0.87 -6.03
CA GLU A 196 -22.09 -0.21 -5.52
C GLU A 196 -21.29 -1.21 -4.66
N LEU A 197 -20.03 -0.89 -4.34
CA LEU A 197 -19.09 -1.73 -3.59
C LEU A 197 -18.78 -3.07 -4.28
N LYS A 198 -18.89 -3.10 -5.61
CA LYS A 198 -18.48 -4.25 -6.42
C LYS A 198 -17.00 -4.16 -6.73
N ILE A 199 -16.30 -5.27 -6.53
CA ILE A 199 -14.86 -5.39 -6.79
C ILE A 199 -14.61 -5.36 -8.30
N ASP A 200 -13.65 -4.54 -8.72
CA ASP A 200 -13.16 -4.52 -10.09
C ASP A 200 -12.20 -5.70 -10.32
N LEU A 201 -12.59 -6.66 -11.16
CA LEU A 201 -11.84 -7.89 -11.42
C LEU A 201 -10.96 -7.75 -12.66
N TYR A 202 -9.65 -7.59 -12.46
CA TYR A 202 -8.69 -7.30 -13.53
C TYR A 202 -7.58 -8.33 -13.68
N SER A 203 -7.39 -9.22 -12.71
CA SER A 203 -6.34 -10.24 -12.72
C SER A 203 -6.58 -11.39 -13.71
N ASN A 204 -7.74 -11.44 -14.38
CA ASN A 204 -8.17 -12.50 -15.30
C ASN A 204 -7.95 -12.19 -16.81
N SER A 205 -7.33 -11.06 -17.18
CA SER A 205 -7.12 -10.69 -18.60
C SER A 205 -5.95 -11.44 -19.26
N ASN A 206 -6.14 -11.93 -20.51
CA ASN A 206 -5.24 -12.89 -21.18
C ASN A 206 -4.21 -12.31 -22.19
N GLU A 207 -4.20 -11.02 -22.53
CA GLU A 207 -3.19 -10.44 -23.46
C GLU A 207 -2.36 -9.33 -22.76
N ASP A 208 -1.04 -9.31 -23.00
CA ASP A 208 -0.04 -8.44 -22.36
C ASP A 208 -0.17 -8.29 -20.84
N ARG A 209 -0.35 -9.45 -20.17
CA ARG A 209 -0.72 -9.56 -18.75
C ARG A 209 0.09 -8.66 -17.81
N SER A 210 1.39 -8.47 -18.03
CA SER A 210 2.21 -7.61 -17.17
C SER A 210 2.03 -6.12 -17.42
N GLN A 211 2.02 -5.68 -18.68
CA GLN A 211 1.90 -4.27 -19.04
C GLN A 211 0.50 -3.75 -18.76
N ASN A 212 -0.54 -4.52 -19.10
CA ASN A 212 -1.92 -4.17 -18.77
C ASN A 212 -2.12 -4.10 -17.26
N PHE A 213 -1.59 -5.08 -16.52
CA PHE A 213 -1.64 -5.05 -15.05
C PHE A 213 -0.97 -3.82 -14.45
N ILE A 214 0.22 -3.42 -14.94
CA ILE A 214 0.90 -2.20 -14.47
C ILE A 214 0.05 -0.96 -14.74
N LYS A 215 -0.56 -0.85 -15.93
CA LYS A 215 -1.44 0.26 -16.27
C LYS A 215 -2.60 0.36 -15.27
N ILE A 216 -3.26 -0.76 -15.00
CA ILE A 216 -4.37 -0.82 -14.04
C ILE A 216 -3.86 -0.49 -12.64
N ALA A 217 -2.77 -1.10 -12.16
CA ALA A 217 -2.24 -0.84 -10.83
C ALA A 217 -1.90 0.65 -10.63
N LEU A 218 -1.30 1.31 -11.62
CA LEU A 218 -1.01 2.75 -11.55
C LEU A 218 -2.30 3.59 -11.50
N ASP A 219 -3.30 3.27 -12.33
CA ASP A 219 -4.62 3.93 -12.30
C ASP A 219 -5.32 3.76 -10.93
N LYS A 220 -5.27 2.56 -10.34
CA LYS A 220 -5.81 2.30 -8.99
C LYS A 220 -5.08 3.11 -7.91
N ILE A 221 -3.76 3.22 -8.00
CA ILE A 221 -2.93 4.02 -7.09
C ILE A 221 -3.30 5.52 -7.21
N GLU A 222 -3.45 6.02 -8.44
CA GLU A 222 -3.86 7.42 -8.70
C GLU A 222 -5.26 7.72 -8.15
N GLN A 223 -6.24 6.85 -8.45
CA GLN A 223 -7.62 6.97 -7.92
C GLN A 223 -7.65 6.94 -6.39
N ARG A 224 -6.83 6.08 -5.76
CA ARG A 224 -6.73 6.01 -4.31
C ARG A 224 -6.08 7.28 -3.72
N ALA A 225 -5.06 7.84 -4.38
CA ALA A 225 -4.45 9.10 -3.97
C ALA A 225 -5.48 10.24 -3.95
N GLU A 226 -6.30 10.35 -5.01
CA GLU A 226 -7.38 11.34 -5.06
C GLU A 226 -8.40 11.15 -3.94
N SER A 227 -8.79 9.90 -3.67
CA SER A 227 -9.75 9.56 -2.63
C SER A 227 -9.24 9.96 -1.24
N ILE A 228 -7.95 9.71 -0.96
CA ILE A 228 -7.30 10.15 0.28
C ILE A 228 -7.20 11.68 0.35
N ALA A 229 -6.82 12.35 -0.74
CA ALA A 229 -6.65 13.80 -0.78
C ALA A 229 -7.96 14.60 -0.65
N LYS A 230 -9.10 13.97 -0.95
CA LYS A 230 -10.45 14.52 -0.78
C LYS A 230 -11.12 14.08 0.54
N SER A 231 -10.43 13.30 1.36
CA SER A 231 -10.97 12.76 2.61
C SER A 231 -10.98 13.77 3.76
N GLU A 232 -11.61 13.38 4.87
CA GLU A 232 -11.57 14.11 6.15
C GLU A 232 -10.15 14.31 6.71
N TYR A 233 -9.17 13.51 6.27
CA TYR A 233 -7.78 13.60 6.70
C TYR A 233 -6.92 14.58 5.89
N ALA A 234 -7.46 15.20 4.84
CA ALA A 234 -6.71 16.06 3.93
C ALA A 234 -5.98 17.20 4.66
N ASP A 235 -6.61 17.80 5.67
CA ASP A 235 -6.03 18.88 6.46
C ASP A 235 -4.86 18.44 7.33
N GLU A 236 -4.98 17.27 7.97
CA GLU A 236 -3.94 16.68 8.81
C GLU A 236 -2.75 16.22 7.96
N LEU A 237 -3.02 15.59 6.81
CA LEU A 237 -1.99 15.20 5.84
C LEU A 237 -1.23 16.40 5.29
N TRP A 238 -1.93 17.47 4.91
CA TRP A 238 -1.28 18.68 4.41
C TRP A 238 -0.38 19.34 5.48
N LYS A 239 -0.80 19.35 6.74
CA LYS A 239 0.04 19.82 7.85
C LYS A 239 1.25 18.92 8.06
N TYR A 240 1.07 17.60 7.99
CA TYR A 240 2.15 16.62 8.11
C TYR A 240 3.18 16.76 6.99
N PHE A 241 2.75 16.95 5.74
CA PHE A 241 3.65 17.16 4.60
C PHE A 241 4.39 18.50 4.70
N ASN A 242 3.72 19.57 5.15
CA ASN A 242 4.36 20.87 5.41
C ASN A 242 5.40 20.83 6.52
N LYS A 243 5.19 20.05 7.58
CA LYS A 243 6.16 19.86 8.66
C LYS A 243 7.52 19.39 8.12
N TRP A 244 7.52 18.67 7.00
CA TRP A 244 8.71 18.16 6.33
C TRP A 244 9.13 18.98 5.10
N HIS A 245 8.49 20.14 4.86
CA HIS A 245 8.78 21.04 3.75
C HIS A 245 8.73 20.36 2.36
N LEU A 246 7.70 19.54 2.10
CA LEU A 246 7.60 18.75 0.87
C LEU A 246 6.93 19.46 -0.32
N PHE A 247 6.29 20.61 -0.09
CA PHE A 247 5.63 21.45 -1.11
C PHE A 247 6.54 22.55 -1.65
#